data_AF-A0A965XXU9-F1
#
_entry.id   AF-A0A965XXU9-F1
#
_cell.length_a   1.000
_cell.length_b   1.000
_cell.length_c   1.000
_cell.angle_alpha   90.00
_cell.angle_beta   90.00
_cell.angle_gamma   90.00
#
_symmetry.space_group_name_H-M   'P 1'
#
loop_
_entity.id
_entity.type
_entity.pdbx_description
1 polymer ?
#
loop_
_entity_poly.entity_id
_entity_poly.type
_entity_poly.pdbx_seq_one_letter_code
_entity_poly.pdbx_strand_id
1 'polypeptide(L)' 'ALGILVGELIESLSAWYGVKIIDRTNLNTIEKFNGRFDREDIEAAIQAVCISAKIKYKIVNGYLVLEDL' A
#
# COMPACT_ATOMS: atom_id res chain seq x y z
N ALA A 1 -2.01 -19.67 2.34
CA ALA A 1 -2.65 -18.34 2.49
C ALA A 1 -3.09 -17.89 1.11
N LEU A 2 -4.35 -17.46 0.95
CA LEU A 2 -4.77 -16.75 -0.26
C LEU A 2 -4.22 -15.32 -0.11
N GLY A 3 -3.20 -14.97 -0.88
CA GLY A 3 -2.67 -13.61 -0.88
C GLY A 3 -3.66 -12.63 -1.50
N ILE A 4 -3.66 -11.40 -1.00
CA ILE A 4 -4.52 -10.30 -1.49
C ILE A 4 -3.87 -9.66 -2.71
N LEU A 5 -4.67 -9.26 -3.70
CA LEU A 5 -4.16 -8.52 -4.85
C LEU A 5 -3.68 -7.14 -4.43
N VAL A 6 -2.61 -6.63 -5.07
CA VAL A 6 -2.05 -5.30 -4.73
C VAL A 6 -3.11 -4.20 -4.80
N GLY A 7 -3.97 -4.21 -5.83
CA GLY A 7 -5.05 -3.23 -5.97
C GLY A 7 -6.03 -3.30 -4.79
N GLU A 8 -6.51 -4.50 -4.45
CA GLU A 8 -7.43 -4.72 -3.33
C GLU A 8 -6.79 -4.35 -1.98
N LEU A 9 -5.48 -4.56 -1.85
CA LEU A 9 -4.73 -4.16 -0.67
C LEU A 9 -4.68 -2.64 -0.53
N ILE A 10 -4.36 -1.90 -1.59
CA ILE A 10 -4.30 -0.43 -1.54
C ILE A 10 -5.66 0.15 -1.15
N GLU A 11 -6.75 -0.36 -1.74
CA GLU A 11 -8.11 0.04 -1.38
C GLU A 11 -8.42 -0.28 0.10
N SER A 12 -8.04 -1.48 0.56
CA SER A 12 -8.22 -1.89 1.95
C SER A 12 -7.47 -0.98 2.93
N LEU A 13 -6.21 -0.65 2.64
CA LEU A 13 -5.40 0.25 3.47
C LEU A 13 -6.01 1.67 3.50
N SER A 14 -6.46 2.17 2.34
CA SER A 14 -7.14 3.47 2.26
C SER A 14 -8.38 3.51 3.16
N ALA A 15 -9.20 2.44 3.15
CA ALA A 15 -10.40 2.34 3.96
C ALA A 15 -10.10 2.13 5.46
N TRP A 16 -9.15 1.27 5.82
CA TRP A 16 -8.85 0.93 7.22
C TRP A 16 -8.27 2.11 7.99
N TYR A 17 -7.41 2.90 7.35
CA TYR A 17 -6.72 4.01 8.00
C TYR A 17 -7.33 5.38 7.68
N GLY A 18 -8.39 5.44 6.86
CA GLY A 18 -9.05 6.70 6.51
C GLY A 18 -8.16 7.68 5.74
N VAL A 19 -7.16 7.17 5.00
CA VAL A 19 -6.25 7.98 4.18
C VAL A 19 -6.59 7.82 2.71
N LYS A 20 -6.40 8.87 1.92
CA LYS A 20 -6.48 8.76 0.47
C LYS A 20 -5.10 8.40 -0.09
N ILE A 21 -5.03 7.23 -0.74
CA ILE A 21 -3.83 6.73 -1.41
C ILE A 21 -3.93 7.03 -2.91
N ILE A 22 -2.86 7.57 -3.48
CA ILE A 22 -2.73 7.83 -4.91
C ILE A 22 -1.66 6.87 -5.42
N ASP A 23 -2.09 5.87 -6.18
CA ASP A 23 -1.19 4.92 -6.83
C ASP A 23 -0.69 5.47 -8.18
N ARG A 24 0.63 5.62 -8.30
CA ARG A 24 1.33 5.99 -9.55
C ARG A 24 2.38 4.95 -9.93
N THR A 25 2.29 3.75 -9.35
CA THR A 25 3.22 2.68 -9.60
C THR A 25 2.88 1.96 -10.91
N ASN A 26 3.83 1.23 -11.47
CA ASN A 26 3.58 0.30 -12.57
C ASN A 26 3.32 -1.13 -12.05
N LEU A 27 2.84 -1.27 -10.81
CA LEU A 27 2.60 -2.57 -10.21
C LEU A 27 1.51 -3.33 -10.96
N ASN A 28 1.79 -4.59 -11.26
CA ASN A 28 0.81 -5.45 -11.88
C ASN A 28 -0.21 -5.87 -10.81
N THR A 29 -1.47 -5.49 -10.99
CA THR A 29 -2.54 -5.68 -9.99
C THR A 29 -2.83 -7.15 -9.66
N ILE A 30 -2.29 -8.09 -10.45
CA ILE A 30 -2.38 -9.54 -10.22
C ILE A 30 -1.36 -10.08 -9.20
N GLU A 31 -0.35 -9.27 -8.81
CA GLU A 31 0.61 -9.69 -7.79
C GLU A 31 -0.07 -9.82 -6.43
N LYS A 32 0.36 -10.83 -5.66
CA LYS A 32 -0.23 -11.17 -4.37
C LYS A 32 0.67 -10.73 -3.22
N PHE A 33 0.11 -9.92 -2.34
CA PHE A 33 0.73 -9.61 -1.08
C PHE A 33 0.38 -10.66 -0.03
N ASN A 34 1.38 -11.11 0.73
CA ASN A 34 1.18 -11.95 1.90
C ASN A 34 1.80 -11.26 3.11
N GLY A 35 0.96 -10.79 4.02
CA GLY A 35 1.41 -10.18 5.26
C GLY A 35 0.25 -9.96 6.22
N ARG A 36 0.58 -9.60 7.46
CA ARG A 36 -0.38 -9.13 8.45
C ARG A 36 -0.10 -7.66 8.69
N PHE A 37 -1.15 -6.86 8.62
CA PHE A 37 -1.08 -5.43 8.89
C PHE A 37 -1.71 -5.16 10.24
N ASP A 38 -0.98 -4.44 11.08
CA ASP A 38 -1.54 -3.93 12.31
C ASP A 38 -2.39 -2.69 12.00
N ARG A 39 -3.63 -2.63 12.52
CA ARG A 39 -4.57 -1.55 12.19
C ARG A 39 -4.24 -0.24 12.89
N GLU A 40 -3.32 -0.25 13.85
CA GLU A 40 -2.97 0.95 14.61
C GLU A 40 -1.75 1.69 14.02
N ASP A 41 -0.96 1.05 13.15
CA ASP A 41 0.27 1.63 12.60
C ASP A 41 0.28 1.63 11.06
N ILE A 42 -0.28 2.71 10.49
CA ILE A 42 -0.33 2.90 9.03
C ILE A 42 1.07 3.03 8.41
N GLU A 43 1.99 3.69 9.09
CA GLU A 43 3.33 3.95 8.54
C GLU A 43 4.08 2.63 8.37
N ALA A 44 4.06 1.78 9.41
CA ALA A 44 4.64 0.45 9.35
C ALA A 44 3.98 -0.41 8.25
N ALA A 45 2.65 -0.35 8.14
CA ALA A 45 1.91 -1.10 7.13
C ALA A 45 2.30 -0.67 5.69
N ILE A 46 2.28 0.63 5.41
CA ILE A 46 2.65 1.17 4.09
C ILE A 46 4.12 0.92 3.79
N GLN A 47 5.01 1.05 4.77
CA GLN A 47 6.43 0.79 4.58
C GLN A 47 6.69 -0.68 4.24
N ALA A 48 6.00 -1.63 4.89
CA ALA A 48 6.07 -3.05 4.55
C ALA A 48 5.59 -3.33 3.11
N VAL A 49 4.51 -2.67 2.67
CA VAL A 49 4.05 -2.75 1.27
C VAL A 49 5.12 -2.23 0.33
N CYS A 50 5.68 -1.06 0.61
CA CYS A 50 6.68 -0.43 -0.23
C CYS A 50 7.93 -1.29 -0.39
N ILE A 51 8.43 -1.88 0.70
CA ILE A 51 9.57 -2.79 0.69
C ILE A 51 9.28 -4.03 -0.15
N SER A 52 8.13 -4.67 0.06
CA SER A 52 7.79 -5.91 -0.65
C SER A 52 7.60 -5.69 -2.15
N ALA A 53 6.98 -4.57 -2.53
CA ALA A 53 6.65 -4.25 -3.91
C ALA A 53 7.77 -3.46 -4.61
N LYS A 54 8.88 -3.15 -3.92
CA LYS A 54 9.99 -2.33 -4.43
C LYS A 54 9.52 -0.98 -4.99
N ILE A 55 8.63 -0.33 -4.25
CA ILE A 55 8.14 1.02 -4.52
C ILE A 55 8.52 1.94 -3.36
N LYS A 56 8.24 3.23 -3.48
CA LYS A 56 8.35 4.21 -2.41
C LYS A 56 7.03 4.91 -2.19
N TYR A 57 6.90 5.57 -1.05
CA TYR A 57 5.80 6.45 -0.78
C TYR A 57 6.30 7.84 -0.37
N LYS A 58 5.45 8.85 -0.55
CA LYS A 58 5.62 10.19 -0.02
C LYS A 58 4.28 10.79 0.39
N ILE A 59 4.31 11.74 1.32
CA ILE A 59 3.13 12.50 1.72
C ILE A 59 3.11 13.81 0.94
N VAL A 60 2.06 14.06 0.16
CA VAL A 60 1.86 15.29 -0.61
C VAL A 60 0.47 15.83 -0.36
N ASN A 61 0.36 17.03 0.21
CA ASN A 61 -0.93 17.67 0.54
C ASN A 61 -1.87 16.77 1.36
N GLY A 62 -1.32 16.00 2.31
CA GLY A 62 -2.10 15.05 3.14
C GLY A 62 -2.50 13.75 2.42
N TYR A 63 -2.04 13.54 1.19
CA TYR A 63 -2.24 12.29 0.45
C TYR A 63 -1.00 11.43 0.51
N LEU A 64 -1.21 10.13 0.61
CA LEU A 64 -0.14 9.15 0.50
C LEU A 64 0.02 8.78 -0.97
N VAL A 65 1.15 9.14 -1.56
CA VAL A 65 1.43 8.91 -2.98
C VAL A 65 2.42 7.76 -3.07
N LEU A 66 2.03 6.67 -3.74
CA LEU A 66 2.88 5.53 -4.07
C LEU A 66 3.51 5.75 -5.44
N GLU A 67 4.82 5.54 -5.56
CA GLU A 67 5.57 5.73 -6.81
C GLU A 67 6.63 4.63 -6.95
N ASP A 68 7.00 4.27 -8.18
CA ASP A 68 8.13 3.38 -8.41
C ASP A 68 9.44 4.01 -7.86
N LEU A 69 10.42 3.17 -7.51
CA LEU A 69 11.73 3.61 -7.01
C LEU A 69 12.44 4.57 -7.97
#